data_AF-A0A2T7EAJ0-F1
#
_entry.id   AF-A0A2T7EAJ0-F1
#
_cell.length_a   1.000
_cell.length_b   1.000
_cell.length_c   1.000
_cell.angle_alpha   90.00
_cell.angle_beta   90.00
_cell.angle_gamma   90.00
#
_symmetry.space_group_name_H-M   'P 1'
#
loop_
_entity.id
_entity.type
_entity.pdbx_description
1 polymer ?
#
loop_
_entity_poly.entity_id
_entity_poly.type
_entity_poly.pdbx_seq_one_letter_code
_entity_poly.pdbx_strand_id
1 'polypeptide(L)'
;MEASILTHLMPRSQIYIFVQVLQADGGTRSACTNAATLALADAGIPMRDIVTSCSAGYLCSKPLLDLNYLEDSAGGPDVTVGILAKKDKVTILQMDAKLPMDTFEDVMGLSIDGCKANATYIREVLLENTKRLECNKWITSTQLV
;
A
#
# COMPACT_ATOMS: atom_id res chain seq x y z
N MET A 1 -9.14 3.93 1.39
CA MET A 1 -8.94 3.76 2.85
C MET A 1 -10.24 3.55 3.63
N GLU A 2 -11.34 4.25 3.33
CA GLU A 2 -12.59 4.06 4.09
C GLU A 2 -13.10 2.60 4.11
N ALA A 3 -12.92 1.87 3.01
CA ALA A 3 -13.29 0.45 2.91
C ALA A 3 -12.54 -0.48 3.90
N SER A 4 -11.33 -0.12 4.34
CA SER A 4 -10.54 -0.91 5.29
C SER A 4 -10.76 -0.50 6.74
N ILE A 5 -11.11 0.76 7.02
CA ILE A 5 -11.29 1.28 8.37
C ILE A 5 -12.65 0.86 8.95
N LEU A 6 -12.67 0.47 10.23
CA LEU A 6 -13.89 0.13 10.97
C LEU A 6 -14.53 1.40 11.57
N THR A 7 -15.12 2.23 10.70
CA THR A 7 -15.71 3.53 11.10
C THR A 7 -16.83 3.41 12.14
N HIS A 8 -17.56 2.29 12.18
CA HIS A 8 -18.61 2.05 13.18
C HIS A 8 -18.11 1.96 14.62
N LEU A 9 -16.81 1.69 14.84
CA LEU A 9 -16.20 1.68 16.17
C LEU A 9 -15.85 3.08 16.67
N MET A 10 -15.88 4.09 15.80
CA MET A 10 -15.50 5.47 16.10
C MET A 10 -16.59 6.47 15.66
N PRO A 11 -17.82 6.38 16.20
CA PRO A 11 -18.90 7.29 15.83
C PRO A 11 -18.59 8.72 16.26
N ARG A 12 -18.84 9.70 15.38
CA ARG A 12 -18.58 11.14 15.57
C ARG A 12 -17.10 11.53 15.71
N SER A 13 -16.19 10.64 15.32
CA SER A 13 -14.76 10.94 15.20
C SER A 13 -14.41 11.30 13.76
N GLN A 14 -13.39 12.13 13.59
CA GLN A 14 -12.81 12.45 12.28
C GLN A 14 -11.38 11.94 12.23
N ILE A 15 -11.03 11.23 11.17
CA ILE A 15 -9.68 10.70 10.94
C ILE A 15 -9.07 11.49 9.80
N TYR A 16 -8.02 12.25 10.09
CA TYR A 16 -7.27 13.01 9.11
C TYR A 16 -6.01 12.23 8.72
N ILE A 17 -5.84 11.98 7.43
CA ILE A 17 -4.66 11.32 6.87
C ILE A 17 -3.99 12.33 5.96
N PHE A 18 -2.78 12.75 6.31
CA PHE A 18 -1.96 13.63 5.49
C PHE A 18 -0.76 12.85 4.97
N VAL A 19 -0.51 12.95 3.67
CA VAL A 19 0.64 12.32 3.04
C VAL A 19 1.41 13.40 2.30
N GLN A 20 2.70 13.50 2.61
CA GLN A 20 3.62 14.42 1.94
C GLN A 20 4.65 13.59 1.19
N VAL A 21 4.73 13.80 -0.12
CA VAL A 21 5.79 13.21 -0.94
C VAL A 21 7.03 14.09 -0.82
N LEU A 22 8.11 13.52 -0.28
CA LEU A 22 9.41 14.21 -0.18
C LEU A 22 10.21 14.09 -1.48
N GLN A 23 10.15 12.91 -2.10
CA GLN A 23 10.79 12.60 -3.36
C GLN A 23 9.86 11.69 -4.16
N ALA A 24 9.77 11.93 -5.47
CA ALA A 24 8.95 11.17 -6.39
C ALA A 24 9.84 10.54 -7.46
N ASP A 25 9.74 9.22 -7.61
CA ASP A 25 10.47 8.46 -8.65
C ASP A 25 9.57 7.37 -9.26
N GLY A 26 8.35 7.75 -9.67
CA GLY A 26 7.32 6.79 -10.12
C GLY A 26 6.54 6.17 -8.95
N GLY A 27 5.45 5.46 -9.25
CA GLY A 27 4.65 4.73 -8.26
C GLY A 27 4.10 5.58 -7.10
N THR A 28 3.98 6.89 -7.26
CA THR A 28 3.72 7.80 -6.11
C THR A 28 2.41 7.50 -5.40
N ARG A 29 1.36 7.13 -6.14
CA ARG A 29 0.03 6.80 -5.59
C ARG A 29 0.04 5.52 -4.76
N SER A 30 0.74 4.50 -5.24
CA SER A 30 0.86 3.20 -4.55
C SER A 30 1.71 3.37 -3.28
N ALA A 31 2.82 4.10 -3.37
CA ALA A 31 3.67 4.44 -2.23
C ALA A 31 2.91 5.22 -1.14
N CYS A 32 2.14 6.25 -1.53
CA CYS A 32 1.31 7.02 -0.61
C CYS A 32 0.26 6.14 0.10
N THR A 33 -0.35 5.21 -0.63
CA THR A 33 -1.34 4.28 -0.07
C THR A 33 -0.69 3.37 0.97
N ASN A 34 0.46 2.80 0.66
CA ASN A 34 1.19 1.92 1.59
C ASN A 34 1.66 2.68 2.85
N ALA A 35 2.17 3.91 2.67
CA ALA A 35 2.56 4.78 3.78
C ALA A 35 1.38 5.13 4.69
N ALA A 36 0.22 5.46 4.11
CA ALA A 36 -0.99 5.71 4.87
C ALA A 36 -1.46 4.47 5.64
N THR A 37 -1.37 3.26 5.06
CA THR A 37 -1.70 2.02 5.78
C THR A 37 -0.80 1.80 6.99
N LEU A 38 0.51 2.03 6.84
CA LEU A 38 1.46 1.94 7.95
C LEU A 38 1.16 2.98 9.04
N ALA A 39 0.86 4.22 8.66
CA ALA A 39 0.50 5.27 9.62
C ALA A 39 -0.78 4.94 10.41
N LEU A 40 -1.80 4.38 9.74
CA LEU A 40 -3.02 3.93 10.41
C LEU A 40 -2.76 2.76 11.37
N ALA A 41 -1.86 1.84 11.00
CA ALA A 41 -1.47 0.73 11.85
C ALA A 41 -0.69 1.21 13.09
N ASP A 42 0.24 2.14 12.91
CA ASP A 42 1.02 2.74 14.00
C ASP A 42 0.14 3.56 14.96
N ALA A 43 -0.85 4.29 14.43
CA ALA A 43 -1.85 5.00 15.22
C ALA A 43 -2.84 4.07 15.98
N GLY A 44 -2.80 2.75 15.74
CA GLY A 44 -3.67 1.78 16.39
C GLY A 44 -5.14 1.88 15.97
N ILE A 45 -5.41 2.43 14.78
CA ILE A 45 -6.78 2.58 14.26
C ILE A 45 -7.31 1.19 13.86
N PRO A 46 -8.53 0.80 14.30
CA PRO A 46 -9.08 -0.51 13.98
C PRO A 46 -9.38 -0.62 12.49
N MET A 47 -8.63 -1.51 11.82
CA MET A 47 -8.78 -1.83 10.40
C MET A 47 -9.18 -3.29 10.21
N ARG A 48 -9.97 -3.56 9.17
CA ARG A 48 -10.36 -4.93 8.75
C ARG A 48 -9.16 -5.71 8.23
N ASP A 49 -8.28 -5.03 7.53
CA ASP A 49 -7.09 -5.59 6.89
C ASP A 49 -6.11 -4.48 6.51
N ILE A 50 -4.87 -4.88 6.24
CA ILE A 50 -3.82 -4.02 5.68
C ILE A 50 -4.13 -3.85 4.18
N VAL A 51 -4.23 -2.59 3.76
CA VAL A 51 -4.35 -2.25 2.35
C VAL A 51 -2.96 -2.10 1.76
N THR A 52 -2.66 -2.87 0.72
CA THR A 52 -1.42 -2.69 -0.05
C THR A 52 -1.75 -2.30 -1.47
N SER A 53 -0.88 -1.48 -2.05
CA SER A 53 -0.99 -1.03 -3.42
C SER A 53 0.33 -1.18 -4.14
N CYS A 54 0.24 -1.48 -5.42
CA CYS A 54 1.35 -1.56 -6.35
C CYS A 54 0.86 -1.08 -7.72
N SER A 55 1.77 -0.49 -8.46
CA SER A 55 1.58 -0.06 -9.84
C SER A 55 2.28 -1.05 -10.76
N ALA A 56 1.67 -1.35 -11.91
CA ALA A 56 2.34 -2.00 -13.01
C ALA A 56 2.06 -1.22 -14.29
N GLY A 57 2.95 -1.34 -15.27
CA GLY A 57 2.75 -0.77 -16.58
C GLY A 57 3.08 -1.74 -17.68
N TYR A 58 2.87 -1.28 -18.91
CA TYR A 58 3.21 -2.04 -20.09
C TYR A 58 4.14 -1.21 -20.98
N LEU A 59 5.39 -1.66 -21.13
CA LEU A 59 6.40 -0.97 -21.91
C LEU A 59 7.15 -1.98 -22.80
N CYS A 60 7.43 -1.60 -24.05
CA CYS A 60 8.18 -2.43 -25.00
C CYS A 60 7.64 -3.86 -25.13
N SER A 61 6.31 -4.00 -25.18
CA SER A 61 5.59 -5.27 -25.25
C SER A 61 5.77 -6.20 -24.05
N LYS A 62 6.14 -5.66 -22.88
CA LYS A 62 6.30 -6.42 -21.63
C LYS A 62 5.59 -5.72 -20.46
N PRO A 63 4.90 -6.49 -19.60
CA PRO A 63 4.40 -5.95 -18.35
C PRO A 63 5.57 -5.76 -17.37
N LEU A 64 5.63 -4.60 -16.72
CA LEU A 64 6.63 -4.23 -15.73
C LEU A 64 5.92 -3.93 -14.40
N LEU A 65 6.43 -4.49 -13.32
CA LEU A 65 5.95 -4.20 -11.97
C LEU A 65 6.76 -3.03 -11.41
N ASP A 66 6.05 -2.10 -10.77
CA ASP A 66 6.60 -0.93 -10.08
C ASP A 66 7.44 -0.01 -10.99
N LEU A 67 6.73 0.74 -11.84
CA LEU A 67 7.35 1.68 -12.78
C LEU A 67 8.08 2.82 -12.07
N ASN A 68 9.30 3.12 -12.54
CA ASN A 68 10.02 4.32 -12.14
C ASN A 68 9.54 5.57 -12.90
N TYR A 69 10.04 6.76 -12.54
CA TYR A 69 9.63 8.01 -13.16
C TYR A 69 9.90 8.06 -14.67
N LEU A 70 10.99 7.48 -15.15
CA LEU A 70 11.36 7.49 -16.57
C LEU A 70 10.44 6.58 -17.39
N GLU A 71 10.07 5.43 -16.84
CA GLU A 71 9.15 4.46 -17.45
C GLU A 71 7.73 5.02 -17.51
N ASP A 72 7.29 5.67 -16.44
CA ASP A 72 5.99 6.36 -16.38
C ASP A 72 5.97 7.55 -17.35
N SER A 73 7.05 8.34 -17.39
CA SER A 73 7.19 9.48 -18.32
C SER A 73 7.32 9.07 -19.79
N ALA A 74 7.64 7.80 -20.08
CA ALA A 74 7.70 7.30 -21.45
C ALA A 74 6.31 7.24 -22.11
N GLY A 75 5.23 7.49 -21.36
CA GLY A 75 3.86 7.50 -21.85
C GLY A 75 3.30 6.10 -22.08
N GLY A 76 3.91 5.09 -21.44
CA GLY A 76 3.36 3.75 -21.38
C GLY A 76 2.11 3.73 -20.51
N PRO A 77 1.17 2.82 -20.76
CA PRO A 77 0.01 2.69 -19.91
C PRO A 77 0.36 2.14 -18.53
N ASP A 78 -0.16 2.79 -17.50
CA ASP A 78 0.00 2.42 -16.10
C ASP A 78 -1.34 1.97 -15.49
N VAL A 79 -1.26 1.01 -14.58
CA VAL A 79 -2.37 0.52 -13.78
C VAL A 79 -1.93 0.47 -12.33
N THR A 80 -2.61 1.20 -11.48
CA THR A 80 -2.42 1.15 -10.02
C THR A 80 -3.56 0.36 -9.39
N VAL A 81 -3.20 -0.71 -8.68
CA VAL A 81 -4.16 -1.55 -7.97
C VAL A 81 -3.89 -1.46 -6.47
N GLY A 82 -4.95 -1.48 -5.66
CA GLY A 82 -4.85 -1.65 -4.21
C GLY A 82 -5.80 -2.72 -3.70
N ILE A 83 -5.28 -3.63 -2.87
CA ILE A 83 -5.98 -4.83 -2.40
C ILE A 83 -6.06 -4.89 -0.87
N LEU A 84 -7.08 -5.58 -0.36
CA LEU A 84 -7.07 -6.13 1.01
C LEU A 84 -6.39 -7.50 0.96
N ALA A 85 -5.19 -7.60 1.51
CA ALA A 85 -4.34 -8.77 1.34
C ALA A 85 -4.90 -10.11 1.88
N LYS A 86 -5.74 -10.10 2.94
CA LYS A 86 -6.43 -11.30 3.45
C LYS A 86 -7.71 -11.64 2.70
N LYS A 87 -8.42 -10.63 2.19
CA LYS A 87 -9.73 -10.83 1.54
C LYS A 87 -9.62 -10.98 0.02
N ASP A 88 -8.41 -10.83 -0.52
CA ASP A 88 -8.10 -10.79 -1.95
C ASP A 88 -9.09 -9.91 -2.74
N LYS A 89 -9.45 -8.78 -2.14
CA LYS A 89 -10.47 -7.86 -2.68
C LYS A 89 -9.80 -6.57 -3.12
N VAL A 90 -9.99 -6.21 -4.38
CA VAL A 90 -9.57 -4.92 -4.93
C VAL A 90 -10.42 -3.80 -4.31
N THR A 91 -9.75 -2.77 -3.81
CA THR A 91 -10.37 -1.55 -3.26
C THR A 91 -10.29 -0.39 -4.20
N ILE A 92 -9.16 -0.26 -4.88
CA ILE A 92 -8.89 0.81 -5.82
C ILE A 92 -8.24 0.19 -7.04
N LEU A 93 -8.72 0.62 -8.19
CA LEU A 93 -8.13 0.36 -9.48
C LEU A 93 -8.14 1.70 -10.21
N GLN A 94 -6.97 2.17 -10.58
CA GLN A 94 -6.78 3.36 -11.39
C GLN A 94 -5.93 2.99 -12.59
N MET A 95 -6.27 3.54 -13.75
CA MET A 95 -5.56 3.33 -15.00
C MET A 95 -5.57 4.65 -15.75
N ASP A 96 -4.39 5.17 -16.09
CA ASP A 96 -4.24 6.46 -16.77
C ASP A 96 -3.73 6.28 -18.20
N ALA A 97 -4.27 5.31 -18.92
CA ALA A 97 -4.06 5.17 -20.36
C ALA A 97 -5.03 4.14 -20.97
N LYS A 98 -5.01 4.03 -22.29
CA LYS A 98 -5.77 3.00 -23.01
C LYS A 98 -4.91 1.74 -23.13
N LEU A 99 -5.45 0.62 -22.64
CA LEU A 99 -4.89 -0.71 -22.81
C LEU A 99 -5.89 -1.63 -23.53
N PRO A 100 -5.42 -2.51 -24.42
CA PRO A 100 -6.21 -3.66 -24.87
C PRO A 100 -6.61 -4.53 -23.68
N MET A 101 -7.80 -5.14 -23.75
CA MET A 101 -8.35 -5.93 -22.64
C MET A 101 -7.46 -7.13 -22.28
N ASP A 102 -6.88 -7.80 -23.28
CA ASP A 102 -5.99 -8.95 -23.07
C ASP A 102 -4.74 -8.54 -22.27
N THR A 103 -4.11 -7.43 -22.64
CA THR A 103 -2.91 -6.91 -21.95
C THR A 103 -3.23 -6.36 -20.57
N PHE A 104 -4.43 -5.82 -20.39
CA PHE A 104 -4.88 -5.31 -19.10
C PHE A 104 -4.98 -6.42 -18.05
N GLU A 105 -5.49 -7.60 -18.43
CA GLU A 105 -5.61 -8.75 -17.51
C GLU A 105 -4.24 -9.19 -17.00
N ASP A 106 -3.24 -9.28 -17.90
CA ASP A 106 -1.86 -9.62 -17.55
C ASP A 106 -1.23 -8.59 -16.59
N VAL A 107 -1.36 -7.29 -16.90
CA VAL A 107 -0.78 -6.20 -16.09
C VAL A 107 -1.47 -6.09 -14.72
N MET A 108 -2.79 -6.29 -14.69
CA MET A 108 -3.55 -6.30 -13.45
C MET A 108 -3.17 -7.51 -12.58
N GLY A 109 -3.01 -8.70 -13.17
CA GLY A 109 -2.55 -9.90 -12.48
C GLY A 109 -1.18 -9.67 -11.83
N LEU A 110 -0.23 -9.13 -12.60
CA LEU A 110 1.11 -8.80 -12.11
C LEU A 110 1.06 -7.80 -10.94
N SER A 111 0.20 -6.78 -11.03
CA SER A 111 -0.01 -5.80 -9.96
C SER A 111 -0.53 -6.44 -8.68
N ILE A 112 -1.48 -7.39 -8.78
CA ILE A 112 -2.06 -8.09 -7.64
C ILE A 112 -1.00 -8.94 -6.94
N ASP A 113 -0.17 -9.65 -7.71
CA ASP A 113 0.93 -10.44 -7.17
C ASP A 113 1.97 -9.57 -6.46
N GLY A 114 2.31 -8.42 -7.03
CA GLY A 114 3.16 -7.42 -6.37
C GLY A 114 2.55 -6.88 -5.08
N CYS A 115 1.24 -6.62 -5.05
CA CYS A 115 0.55 -6.19 -3.84
C CYS A 115 0.57 -7.26 -2.74
N LYS A 116 0.47 -8.55 -3.10
CA LYS A 116 0.56 -9.69 -2.16
C LYS A 116 1.96 -9.84 -1.58
N ALA A 117 2.99 -9.67 -2.40
CA ALA A 117 4.38 -9.64 -1.95
C ALA A 117 4.61 -8.49 -0.95
N ASN A 118 4.19 -7.26 -1.30
CA ASN A 118 4.29 -6.10 -0.44
C ASN A 118 3.54 -6.28 0.89
N ALA A 119 2.37 -6.94 0.87
CA ALA A 119 1.61 -7.20 2.10
C ALA A 119 2.34 -8.13 3.06
N THR A 120 3.05 -9.11 2.53
CA THR A 120 3.87 -10.02 3.35
C THR A 120 5.02 -9.25 3.99
N TYR A 121 5.75 -8.48 3.18
CA TYR A 121 6.87 -7.67 3.65
C TYR A 121 6.44 -6.63 4.70
N ILE A 122 5.37 -5.86 4.45
CA ILE A 122 4.84 -4.87 5.39
C ILE A 122 4.45 -5.51 6.72
N ARG A 123 3.85 -6.71 6.70
CA ARG A 123 3.48 -7.44 7.91
C ARG A 123 4.70 -7.85 8.73
N GLU A 124 5.75 -8.35 8.07
CA GLU A 124 6.99 -8.72 8.74
C GLU A 124 7.62 -7.50 9.44
N VAL A 125 7.72 -6.38 8.74
CA VAL A 125 8.26 -5.13 9.28
C VAL A 125 7.42 -4.61 10.46
N LEU A 126 6.09 -4.66 10.36
CA LEU A 126 5.20 -4.25 11.46
C LEU A 126 5.38 -5.13 12.70
N LEU A 127 5.51 -6.45 12.53
CA LEU A 127 5.73 -7.38 13.63
C LEU A 127 7.09 -7.16 14.30
N GLU A 128 8.14 -6.94 13.52
CA GLU A 128 9.48 -6.62 14.03
C GLU A 128 9.47 -5.30 14.82
N ASN A 129 8.84 -4.26 14.28
CA ASN A 129 8.74 -2.97 14.96
C ASN A 129 7.96 -3.08 16.27
N THR A 130 6.86 -3.86 16.28
CA THR A 130 6.06 -4.08 17.49
C THR A 130 6.88 -4.76 18.59
N LYS A 131 7.63 -5.82 18.26
CA LYS A 131 8.53 -6.50 19.22
C LYS A 131 9.59 -5.56 19.79
N ARG A 132 10.17 -4.70 18.94
CA ARG A 132 11.17 -3.72 19.37
C ARG A 132 10.58 -2.70 20.36
N LEU A 133 9.37 -2.22 20.11
CA LEU A 133 8.66 -1.30 21.01
C LEU A 133 8.34 -1.95 22.36
N GLU A 134 7.95 -3.24 22.35
CA GLU A 134 7.72 -4.01 23.59
C GLU A 134 9.00 -4.15 24.42
N CYS A 135 10.13 -4.52 23.80
CA CYS A 135 11.43 -4.60 24.49
C CYS A 135 11.86 -3.27 25.11
N ASN A 136 11.70 -2.16 24.37
CA ASN A 136 12.07 -0.83 24.87
C ASN A 136 11.22 -0.39 26.06
N LYS A 137 9.91 -0.69 26.05
CA LYS A 137 9.03 -0.46 27.22
C LYS A 137 9.49 -1.26 28.42
N TRP A 138 9.93 -2.50 28.23
CA TRP A 138 10.44 -3.34 29.31
C TRP A 138 11.71 -2.75 29.92
N ILE A 139 12.70 -2.36 29.11
CA ILE A 139 13.97 -1.79 29.58
C ILE A 139 13.76 -0.48 30.36
N THR A 140 12.88 0.39 29.87
CA THR A 140 12.55 1.66 30.56
C THR A 140 11.77 1.45 31.85
N SER A 141 10.95 0.40 31.94
CA SER A 141 10.24 0.05 33.18
C SER A 141 11.17 -0.48 34.27
N THR A 142 12.25 -1.19 33.89
CA THR A 142 13.23 -1.75 34.83
C THR A 142 14.26 -0.72 35.32
N GLN A 143 14.45 0.41 34.61
CA GLN A 143 15.34 1.51 35.05
C GLN A 143 14.67 2.51 36.01
N LEU A 144 13.35 2.42 36.21
CA LEU A 144 12.57 3.30 37.10
C LEU A 144 12.29 2.67 38.49
N VAL A 145 12.97 1.57 38.83
CA VAL A 145 12.96 0.91 40.15
C VAL A 145 14.39 0.82 40.67
#